data_AF-X1R9Q4-F1
#
_entry.id   AF-X1R9Q4-F1
#
_cell.length_a   1.000
_cell.length_b   1.000
_cell.length_c   1.000
_cell.angle_alpha   90.00
_cell.angle_beta   90.00
_cell.angle_gamma   90.00
#
_symmetry.space_group_name_H-M   'P 1'
#
loop_
_entity.id
_entity.type
_entity.pdbx_description
1 polymer ?
#
loop_
_entity_poly.entity_id
_entity_poly.type
_entity_poly.pdbx_seq_one_letter_code
_entity_poly.pdbx_strand_id
1 'polypeptide(L)'
;NEEEIVDAFGEFALGVKPGGVLIANGTDLNVAKVIGKLPADLRCETFGLDKSRPFSKGRDKKCNFYAQNIQLKDELYAFDVYHNGELLGATKITLPGRHNILNALTVVAIAVNAGLPCQQVL
;
A
#
# COMPACT_ATOMS: atom_id res chain seq x y z
N ASN A 1 13.90 10.42 18.85
CA ASN A 1 14.36 9.01 18.71
C ASN A 1 13.47 8.28 17.70
N GLU A 2 13.89 7.16 17.09
CA GLU A 2 13.08 6.36 16.14
C GLU A 2 11.72 5.97 16.73
N GLU A 3 11.68 5.63 18.02
CA GLU A 3 10.46 5.22 18.72
C GLU A 3 9.43 6.34 18.82
N GLU A 4 9.87 7.57 19.09
CA GLU A 4 9.00 8.76 19.12
C GLU A 4 8.36 9.02 17.74
N ILE A 5 9.09 8.76 16.66
CA ILE A 5 8.56 8.90 15.29
C ILE A 5 7.47 7.85 15.06
N VAL A 6 7.71 6.60 15.42
CA VAL A 6 6.72 5.51 15.30
C VAL A 6 5.45 5.85 16.09
N ASP A 7 5.59 6.36 17.31
CA ASP A 7 4.44 6.72 18.14
C ASP A 7 3.66 7.91 17.56
N ALA A 8 4.34 8.95 17.07
CA ALA A 8 3.69 10.08 16.39
C ALA A 8 2.90 9.65 15.13
N PHE A 9 3.43 8.71 14.34
CA PHE A 9 2.69 8.14 13.21
C PHE A 9 1.50 7.29 13.66
N GLY A 10 1.60 6.63 14.82
CA GLY A 10 0.48 5.93 15.45
C GLY A 10 -0.64 6.89 15.85
N GLU A 11 -0.32 7.99 16.52
CA GLU A 11 -1.29 9.03 16.87
C GLU A 11 -1.94 9.65 15.64
N PHE A 12 -1.17 9.93 14.59
CA PHE A 12 -1.70 10.41 13.32
C PHE A 12 -2.70 9.42 12.71
N ALA A 13 -2.37 8.12 12.71
CA ALA A 13 -3.26 7.08 12.20
C ALA A 13 -4.57 6.96 13.00
N LEU A 14 -4.56 7.21 14.31
CA LEU A 14 -5.78 7.26 15.15
C LEU A 14 -6.71 8.43 14.79
N GLY A 15 -6.23 9.42 14.05
CA GLY A 15 -7.03 10.53 13.53
C GLY A 15 -7.95 10.17 12.35
N VAL A 16 -7.87 8.94 11.83
CA VAL A 16 -8.76 8.48 10.74
C VAL A 16 -10.22 8.51 11.22
N LYS A 17 -11.06 9.27 10.50
CA LYS A 17 -12.49 9.41 10.82
C LYS A 17 -13.25 8.09 10.62
N PRO A 18 -14.40 7.89 11.30
CA PRO A 18 -15.28 6.75 11.03
C PRO A 18 -15.60 6.61 9.54
N GLY A 19 -15.45 5.39 9.01
CA GLY A 19 -15.60 5.10 7.58
C GLY A 19 -14.38 5.45 6.70
N GLY A 20 -13.37 6.09 7.27
CA GLY A 20 -12.08 6.33 6.61
C GLY A 20 -11.22 5.08 6.53
N VAL A 21 -10.13 5.18 5.76
CA VAL A 21 -9.16 4.10 5.58
C VAL A 21 -7.74 4.65 5.74
N LEU A 22 -6.90 3.92 6.46
CA LEU A 22 -5.46 4.13 6.48
C LEU A 22 -4.82 3.35 5.34
N ILE A 23 -4.05 4.02 4.49
CA ILE A 23 -3.23 3.38 3.46
C ILE A 23 -1.78 3.39 3.93
N ALA A 24 -1.14 2.21 4.00
CA ALA A 24 0.16 2.08 4.65
C ALA A 24 1.12 1.14 3.88
N ASN A 25 2.42 1.42 3.96
CA ASN A 25 3.43 0.55 3.35
C ASN A 25 3.51 -0.79 4.11
N GLY A 26 3.18 -1.89 3.45
CA GLY A 26 3.21 -3.22 4.04
C GLY A 26 4.64 -3.73 4.28
N THR A 27 5.61 -3.27 3.51
CA THR A 27 6.98 -3.82 3.52
C THR A 27 7.95 -3.08 4.44
N ASP A 28 7.52 -1.97 5.05
CA ASP A 28 8.34 -1.19 5.97
C ASP A 28 8.21 -1.68 7.42
N LEU A 29 9.35 -1.89 8.09
CA LEU A 29 9.40 -2.40 9.46
C LEU A 29 8.77 -1.42 10.47
N ASN A 30 9.00 -0.12 10.33
CA ASN A 30 8.49 0.88 11.24
C ASN A 30 6.99 1.08 11.04
N VAL A 31 6.51 1.08 9.80
CA VAL A 31 5.07 1.07 9.50
C VAL A 31 4.41 -0.20 10.04
N ALA A 32 5.07 -1.36 9.97
CA ALA A 32 4.55 -2.58 10.57
C ALA A 32 4.42 -2.50 12.10
N LYS A 33 5.36 -1.82 12.80
CA LYS A 33 5.23 -1.51 14.23
C LYS A 33 4.00 -0.63 14.49
N VAL A 34 3.78 0.41 13.70
CA VAL A 34 2.61 1.30 13.81
C VAL A 34 1.31 0.49 13.66
N ILE A 35 1.15 -0.23 12.53
CA ILE A 35 -0.06 -1.01 12.23
C ILE A 35 -0.35 -2.06 13.32
N GLY A 36 0.70 -2.66 13.90
CA GLY A 36 0.57 -3.64 14.97
C GLY A 36 0.01 -3.07 16.28
N LYS A 37 0.16 -1.76 16.52
CA LYS A 37 -0.40 -1.05 17.68
C LYS A 37 -1.81 -0.50 17.43
N LEU A 38 -2.26 -0.44 16.17
CA LEU A 38 -3.56 0.16 15.83
C LEU A 38 -4.74 -0.74 16.24
N PRO A 39 -5.89 -0.15 16.61
CA PRO A 39 -7.13 -0.88 16.86
C PRO A 39 -7.53 -1.80 15.70
N ALA A 40 -8.20 -2.91 16.02
CA ALA A 40 -8.59 -3.91 15.03
C ALA A 40 -9.75 -3.45 14.13
N ASP A 41 -10.58 -2.54 14.62
CA ASP A 41 -11.71 -1.92 13.93
C ASP A 41 -11.30 -0.76 13.00
N LEU A 42 -10.09 -0.23 13.16
CA LEU A 42 -9.53 0.75 12.22
C LEU A 42 -9.21 0.07 10.89
N ARG A 43 -9.93 0.48 9.84
CA ARG A 43 -9.72 -0.03 8.47
C ARG A 43 -8.36 0.42 7.96
N CYS A 44 -7.50 -0.55 7.66
CA CYS A 44 -6.15 -0.33 7.15
C CYS A 44 -5.91 -1.22 5.94
N GLU A 45 -5.46 -0.63 4.85
CA GLU A 45 -5.06 -1.33 3.63
C GLU A 45 -3.57 -1.10 3.36
N THR A 46 -2.88 -2.15 2.96
CA THR A 46 -1.42 -2.15 2.81
C THR A 46 -1.00 -2.29 1.36
N PHE A 47 0.10 -1.64 0.97
CA PHE A 47 0.69 -1.76 -0.37
C PHE A 47 2.13 -2.27 -0.33
N GLY A 48 2.56 -2.96 -1.40
CA GLY A 48 3.92 -3.48 -1.53
C GLY A 48 4.30 -3.91 -2.95
N LEU A 49 5.60 -4.12 -3.20
CA LEU A 49 6.09 -4.61 -4.51
C LEU A 49 5.83 -6.11 -4.73
N ASP A 50 5.39 -6.80 -3.68
CA ASP A 50 4.98 -8.20 -3.71
C ASP A 50 3.78 -8.37 -2.79
N LYS A 51 3.08 -9.48 -2.98
CA LYS A 51 1.99 -9.91 -2.13
C LYS A 51 2.43 -10.11 -0.69
N SER A 52 3.71 -10.41 -0.41
CA SER A 52 4.16 -10.70 0.95
C SER A 52 4.35 -9.46 1.84
N ARG A 53 4.00 -9.59 3.12
CA ARG A 53 4.18 -8.61 4.19
C ARG A 53 5.08 -9.21 5.29
N PRO A 54 6.42 -9.11 5.15
CA PRO A 54 7.37 -9.87 5.97
C PRO A 54 7.35 -9.49 7.46
N PHE A 55 7.00 -8.24 7.77
CA PHE A 55 7.02 -7.71 9.14
C PHE A 55 5.65 -7.75 9.84
N SER A 56 4.67 -8.49 9.30
CA SER A 56 3.34 -8.57 9.91
C SER A 56 3.36 -9.31 11.25
N LYS A 57 2.95 -8.63 12.32
CA LYS A 57 2.63 -9.24 13.62
C LYS A 57 1.12 -9.17 13.87
N GLY A 58 0.47 -10.31 14.09
CA GLY A 58 -0.95 -10.39 14.47
C GLY A 58 -1.98 -9.95 13.42
N ARG A 59 -1.56 -9.67 12.17
CA ARG A 59 -2.44 -9.34 11.03
C ARG A 59 -2.07 -10.19 9.81
N ASP A 60 -2.84 -10.06 8.72
CA ASP A 60 -2.54 -10.75 7.46
C ASP A 60 -1.07 -10.52 7.04
N LYS A 61 -0.44 -11.57 6.52
CA LYS A 61 0.92 -11.57 5.98
C LYS A 61 0.94 -11.21 4.51
N LYS A 62 -0.18 -10.72 3.97
CA LYS A 62 -0.30 -10.29 2.58
C LYS A 62 -0.59 -8.79 2.49
N CYS A 63 0.05 -8.12 1.52
CA CYS A 63 -0.33 -6.77 1.13
C CYS A 63 -1.70 -6.81 0.44
N ASN A 64 -2.55 -5.82 0.70
CA ASN A 64 -3.84 -5.67 0.03
C ASN A 64 -3.62 -5.27 -1.43
N PHE A 65 -2.82 -4.23 -1.67
CA PHE A 65 -2.38 -3.81 -2.99
C PHE A 65 -0.96 -4.28 -3.25
N TYR A 66 -0.72 -4.85 -4.42
CA TYR A 66 0.64 -5.20 -4.79
C TYR A 66 0.84 -5.22 -6.30
N ALA A 67 2.09 -4.98 -6.70
CA ALA A 67 2.51 -5.11 -8.09
C ALA A 67 2.99 -6.54 -8.37
N GLN A 68 2.72 -7.06 -9.57
CA GLN A 68 3.34 -8.26 -10.12
C GLN A 68 3.81 -8.02 -11.54
N ASN A 69 4.59 -8.96 -12.09
CA ASN A 69 5.07 -8.94 -13.47
C ASN A 69 5.82 -7.64 -13.83
N ILE A 70 6.56 -7.07 -12.87
CA ILE A 70 7.30 -5.81 -13.02
C ILE A 70 8.39 -5.99 -14.09
N GLN A 71 8.31 -5.21 -15.15
CA GLN A 71 9.24 -5.22 -16.28
C GLN A 71 9.67 -3.79 -16.59
N LEU A 72 10.91 -3.64 -17.05
CA LEU A 72 11.41 -2.42 -17.66
C LEU A 72 11.35 -2.59 -19.18
N LYS A 73 10.52 -1.80 -19.86
CA LYS A 73 10.37 -1.79 -21.33
C LYS A 73 10.48 -0.37 -21.83
N ASP A 74 11.38 -0.12 -22.77
CA ASP A 74 11.56 1.20 -23.39
C ASP A 74 11.73 2.33 -22.35
N GLU A 75 12.52 2.07 -21.30
CA GLU A 75 12.75 2.99 -20.16
C GLU A 75 11.53 3.24 -19.25
N LEU A 76 10.39 2.58 -19.53
CA LEU A 76 9.16 2.62 -18.74
C LEU A 76 9.02 1.37 -17.87
N TYR A 77 8.58 1.55 -16.63
CA TYR A 77 8.20 0.42 -15.78
C TYR A 77 6.76 0.03 -16.10
N ALA A 78 6.55 -1.23 -16.47
CA ALA A 78 5.24 -1.84 -16.67
C ALA A 78 5.00 -2.92 -15.61
N PHE A 79 3.80 -2.96 -15.03
CA PHE A 79 3.46 -3.95 -13.99
C PHE A 79 1.93 -4.13 -13.89
N ASP A 80 1.52 -5.26 -13.34
CA ASP A 80 0.13 -5.56 -13.04
C ASP A 80 -0.20 -5.18 -11.60
N VAL A 81 -1.31 -4.49 -11.39
CA VAL A 81 -1.78 -4.10 -10.06
C VAL A 81 -2.86 -5.05 -9.58
N TYR A 82 -2.67 -5.61 -8.39
CA TYR A 82 -3.62 -6.49 -7.73
C TYR A 82 -4.19 -5.85 -6.47
N HIS A 83 -5.44 -6.15 -6.16
CA HIS A 83 -6.10 -5.83 -4.90
C HIS A 83 -6.74 -7.08 -4.30
N ASN A 84 -6.32 -7.48 -3.09
CA ASN A 84 -6.80 -8.67 -2.37
C ASN A 84 -6.77 -9.97 -3.19
N GLY A 85 -5.85 -10.08 -4.16
CA GLY A 85 -5.73 -11.24 -5.05
C GLY A 85 -6.41 -11.10 -6.40
N GLU A 86 -7.23 -10.07 -6.61
CA GLU A 86 -7.87 -9.78 -7.88
C GLU A 86 -6.99 -8.85 -8.72
N LEU A 87 -6.83 -9.16 -10.01
CA LEU A 87 -6.13 -8.28 -10.95
C LEU A 87 -7.01 -7.06 -11.25
N LEU A 88 -6.52 -5.88 -10.93
CA LEU A 88 -7.19 -4.62 -11.28
C LEU A 88 -6.86 -4.19 -12.72
N GLY A 89 -5.63 -4.45 -13.17
CA GLY A 89 -5.19 -4.14 -14.53
C GLY A 89 -3.67 -3.89 -14.62
N ALA A 90 -3.21 -3.63 -15.85
CA ALA A 90 -1.82 -3.31 -16.13
C ALA A 90 -1.60 -1.79 -16.13
N THR A 91 -0.47 -1.35 -15.58
CA THR A 91 -0.08 0.07 -15.48
C THR A 91 1.33 0.27 -16.02
N LYS A 92 1.61 1.48 -16.49
CA LYS A 92 2.95 1.92 -16.89
C LYS A 92 3.31 3.24 -16.23
N ILE A 93 4.54 3.37 -15.76
CA ILE A 93 5.08 4.63 -15.25
C ILE A 93 6.36 5.00 -15.99
N THR A 94 6.53 6.28 -16.28
CA THR A 94 7.71 6.85 -16.95
C THR A 94 8.85 7.15 -15.99
N LEU A 95 8.58 7.19 -14.69
CA LEU A 95 9.58 7.49 -13.68
C LEU A 95 10.33 6.22 -13.28
N PRO A 96 11.67 6.23 -13.35
CA PRO A 96 12.45 5.06 -13.00
C PRO A 96 12.45 4.82 -11.49
N GLY A 97 12.50 3.55 -11.08
CA GLY A 97 12.74 3.14 -9.71
C GLY A 97 11.53 2.52 -9.00
N ARG A 98 11.81 1.53 -8.16
CA ARG A 98 10.82 0.76 -7.40
C ARG A 98 9.96 1.62 -6.46
N HIS A 99 10.49 2.73 -5.94
CA HIS A 99 9.72 3.65 -5.12
C HIS A 99 8.58 4.31 -5.90
N ASN A 100 8.75 4.55 -7.21
CA ASN A 100 7.68 5.11 -8.04
C ASN A 100 6.56 4.10 -8.30
N ILE A 101 6.87 2.80 -8.32
CA ILE A 101 5.84 1.75 -8.34
C ILE A 101 5.05 1.77 -7.02
N LEU A 102 5.73 1.89 -5.87
CA LEU A 102 5.06 2.01 -4.56
C LEU A 102 4.17 3.26 -4.48
N ASN A 103 4.62 4.39 -5.00
CA ASN A 103 3.82 5.62 -5.08
C ASN A 103 2.59 5.41 -5.98
N ALA A 104 2.75 4.78 -7.14
CA ALA A 104 1.64 4.44 -8.02
C ALA A 104 0.62 3.53 -7.33
N LEU A 105 1.07 2.48 -6.64
CA LEU A 105 0.20 1.60 -5.85
C LEU A 105 -0.55 2.37 -4.75
N THR A 106 0.08 3.36 -4.13
CA THR A 106 -0.56 4.21 -3.12
C THR A 106 -1.69 5.04 -3.73
N VAL A 107 -1.46 5.64 -4.89
CA VAL A 107 -2.50 6.39 -5.63
C VAL A 107 -3.65 5.47 -6.04
N VAL A 108 -3.34 4.27 -6.55
CA VAL A 108 -4.36 3.28 -6.89
C VAL A 108 -5.19 2.90 -5.68
N ALA A 109 -4.54 2.60 -4.55
CA ALA A 109 -5.22 2.24 -3.30
C ALA A 109 -6.17 3.35 -2.83
N ILE A 110 -5.73 4.61 -2.88
CA ILE A 110 -6.56 5.77 -2.53
C ILE A 110 -7.76 5.88 -3.49
N ALA A 111 -7.54 5.79 -4.79
CA ALA A 111 -8.59 5.96 -5.80
C ALA A 111 -9.66 4.86 -5.72
N VAL A 112 -9.23 3.59 -5.57
CA VAL A 112 -10.14 2.45 -5.39
C VAL A 112 -10.97 2.62 -4.12
N ASN A 113 -10.34 3.04 -3.00
CA ASN A 113 -11.04 3.29 -1.75
C ASN A 113 -11.98 4.50 -1.81
N ALA A 114 -11.71 5.46 -2.69
CA ALA A 114 -12.60 6.59 -2.97
C ALA A 114 -13.78 6.22 -3.91
N GLY A 115 -13.84 4.97 -4.39
CA GLY A 115 -14.91 4.48 -5.26
C GLY A 115 -14.70 4.76 -6.75
N LEU A 116 -13.49 5.12 -7.17
CA LEU A 116 -13.18 5.32 -8.59
C LEU A 116 -13.05 3.97 -9.31
N PRO A 117 -13.63 3.83 -10.52
CA PRO A 117 -13.44 2.62 -11.34
C PRO A 117 -11.97 2.41 -11.70
N CYS A 118 -11.47 1.17 -11.62
CA CYS A 118 -10.07 0.84 -11.90
C CYS A 118 -9.59 1.32 -13.28
N GLN A 119 -10.48 1.28 -14.28
CA GLN A 119 -10.18 1.73 -15.64
C GLN A 119 -9.88 3.24 -15.74
N GLN A 120 -10.28 4.05 -14.76
CA GLN A 120 -9.97 5.48 -14.70
C GLN A 120 -8.63 5.78 -14.00
N VAL A 121 -8.07 4.79 -13.30
CA VAL A 121 -6.93 4.96 -12.39
C VAL A 121 -5.65 4.34 -12.97
N LEU A 122 -5.79 3.26 -13.75
CA LEU A 122 -4.69 2.43 -14.26
C LEU A 122 -4.22 2.79 -15.66
#